data_AF-A0A9N9SZ38-F1
#
_entry.id   AF-A0A9N9SZ38-F1
#
_cell.length_a   1.000
_cell.length_b   1.000
_cell.length_c   1.000
_cell.angle_alpha   90.00
_cell.angle_beta   90.00
_cell.angle_gamma   90.00
#
_symmetry.space_group_name_H-M   'P 1'
#
loop_
_entity.id
_entity.type
_entity.pdbx_description
1 polymer ?
#
loop_
_entity_poly.entity_id
_entity_poly.type
_entity_poly.pdbx_seq_one_letter_code
_entity_poly.pdbx_strand_id
1 'polypeptide(L)'
;MKFNYLGVEITSDRDIRTETTRQASKAARVSGCLRETIWRNKYLITESKMKVYKTTVRPILTYAAETRTDIRKTKQQINNIEMKVLRSIAGI
;
A
#
# COMPACT_ATOMS: atom_id res chain seq x y z
N MET A 1 15.68 15.57 13.66
CA MET A 1 14.88 16.53 12.86
C MET A 1 14.04 15.74 11.86
N LYS A 2 12.74 16.06 11.71
CA LYS A 2 11.81 15.38 10.80
C LYS A 2 11.39 16.36 9.72
N PHE A 3 11.54 16.00 8.45
CA PHE A 3 11.21 16.86 7.32
C PHE A 3 10.20 16.16 6.41
N ASN A 4 9.05 16.79 6.16
CA ASN A 4 8.02 16.21 5.29
C ASN A 4 8.22 16.71 3.86
N TYR A 5 8.68 15.83 2.98
CA TYR A 5 8.88 16.11 1.57
C TYR A 5 7.93 15.27 0.72
N LEU A 6 7.05 15.93 -0.05
CA LEU A 6 6.05 15.27 -0.92
C LEU A 6 5.21 14.20 -0.18
N GLY A 7 4.97 14.41 1.12
CA GLY A 7 4.22 13.48 1.96
C GLY A 7 5.06 12.35 2.55
N VAL A 8 6.36 12.26 2.30
CA VAL A 8 7.29 11.34 2.97
C VAL A 8 8.06 12.09 4.05
N GLU A 9 8.03 11.55 5.27
CA GLU A 9 8.82 12.09 6.37
C GLU A 9 10.25 11.55 6.28
N ILE A 10 11.14 12.41 5.79
CA ILE A 10 12.57 12.18 5.77
C ILE A 10 13.08 12.47 7.18
N THR A 11 13.69 11.45 7.79
CA THR A 11 14.34 11.56 9.10
C THR A 11 15.83 11.28 8.90
N SER A 12 16.69 12.00 9.62
CA SER A 12 18.14 11.75 9.61
C SER A 12 18.49 10.37 10.18
N ASP A 13 17.59 9.82 10.99
CA ASP A 13 17.63 8.45 11.48
C ASP A 13 17.14 7.52 10.35
N ARG A 14 17.93 6.50 10.00
CA ARG A 14 17.60 5.53 8.93
C ARG A 14 16.48 4.56 9.35
N ASP A 15 15.40 5.06 9.95
CA ASP A 15 14.29 4.25 10.45
C ASP A 15 13.32 3.86 9.31
N ILE A 16 13.79 2.95 8.47
CA ILE A 16 13.09 2.37 7.32
C ILE A 16 11.76 1.71 7.72
N ARG A 17 11.64 1.24 8.97
CA ARG A 17 10.44 0.54 9.46
C ARG A 17 9.28 1.48 9.66
N THR A 18 9.53 2.65 10.24
CA THR A 18 8.47 3.65 10.48
C THR A 18 7.93 4.19 9.16
N GLU A 19 8.81 4.40 8.18
CA GLU A 19 8.43 4.83 6.84
C GLU A 19 7.57 3.77 6.13
N THR A 20 8.01 2.50 6.14
CA THR A 20 7.24 1.37 5.61
C THR A 20 5.84 1.33 6.22
N THR A 21 5.76 1.43 7.55
CA THR A 21 4.48 1.36 8.29
C THR A 21 3.55 2.52 7.93
N ARG A 22 4.10 3.71 7.66
CA ARG A 22 3.33 4.87 7.19
C ARG A 22 2.79 4.67 5.78
N GLN A 23 3.61 4.19 4.85
CA GLN A 23 3.15 3.91 3.49
C GLN A 23 2.10 2.81 3.45
N ALA A 24 2.35 1.73 4.20
CA ALA A 24 1.38 0.69 4.49
C ALA A 24 0.04 1.25 4.96
N SER A 25 0.07 2.16 5.93
CA SER A 25 -1.15 2.80 6.47
C SER A 25 -1.86 3.66 5.43
N LYS A 26 -1.11 4.40 4.61
CA LYS A 26 -1.69 5.20 3.50
C LYS A 26 -2.35 4.31 2.45
N ALA A 27 -1.67 3.26 2.01
CA ALA A 27 -2.21 2.31 1.04
C ALA A 27 -3.47 1.61 1.58
N ALA A 28 -3.45 1.21 2.85
CA ALA A 28 -4.61 0.61 3.52
C ALA A 28 -5.79 1.59 3.58
N ARG A 29 -5.54 2.88 3.86
CA ARG A 29 -6.58 3.92 3.89
C ARG A 29 -7.20 4.15 2.52
N VAL A 30 -6.38 4.30 1.48
CA VAL A 30 -6.85 4.43 0.09
C VAL A 30 -7.66 3.21 -0.32
N SER A 31 -7.15 2.01 -0.05
CA SER A 31 -7.88 0.77 -0.34
C SER A 31 -9.21 0.68 0.43
N GLY A 32 -9.25 1.15 1.68
CA GLY A 32 -10.46 1.24 2.48
C GLY A 32 -11.52 2.15 1.85
N CYS A 33 -11.13 3.31 1.31
CA CYS A 33 -12.03 4.21 0.58
C CYS A 33 -12.58 3.57 -0.71
N LEU A 34 -11.80 2.72 -1.37
CA LEU A 34 -12.21 2.02 -2.60
C LEU A 34 -13.03 0.76 -2.32
N ARG A 35 -13.21 0.36 -1.06
CA ARG A 35 -13.82 -0.92 -0.67
C ARG A 35 -15.25 -1.07 -1.13
N GLU A 36 -16.10 -0.11 -0.82
CA GLU A 36 -17.52 -0.18 -1.18
C GLU A 36 -17.74 0.09 -2.67
N THR A 37 -17.02 1.05 -3.24
CA THR A 37 -17.22 1.51 -4.63
C THR A 37 -16.64 0.57 -5.67
N ILE A 38 -15.48 -0.04 -5.39
CA ILE A 38 -14.72 -0.83 -6.38
C ILE A 38 -14.60 -2.29 -5.95
N TRP A 39 -14.09 -2.58 -4.76
CA TRP A 39 -13.77 -3.97 -4.37
C TRP A 39 -15.05 -4.82 -4.21
N ARG A 40 -16.05 -4.32 -3.47
CA ARG A 40 -17.33 -5.01 -3.23
C ARG A 40 -18.35 -4.88 -4.36
N ASN A 41 -18.06 -4.04 -5.35
CA ASN A 41 -18.97 -3.81 -6.47
C ASN A 41 -19.09 -5.06 -7.35
N LYS A 42 -20.29 -5.65 -7.42
CA LYS A 42 -20.57 -6.88 -8.18
C LYS A 42 -20.65 -6.65 -9.69
N TYR A 43 -20.86 -5.41 -10.12
CA TYR A 43 -20.98 -5.04 -11.53
C TYR A 43 -19.61 -4.81 -12.20
N LEU A 44 -18.53 -4.71 -11.42
CA LEU A 44 -17.18 -4.56 -11.93
C LEU A 44 -16.51 -5.94 -12.07
N ILE A 45 -15.95 -6.19 -13.26
CA ILE A 45 -15.13 -7.37 -13.50
C ILE A 45 -13.82 -7.31 -12.71
N THR A 46 -13.32 -8.48 -12.31
CA THR A 46 -12.10 -8.63 -11.50
C THR A 46 -10.88 -7.99 -12.16
N GLU A 47 -10.76 -8.07 -13.48
CA GLU A 47 -9.64 -7.46 -14.21
C GLU A 47 -9.58 -5.94 -14.05
N SER A 48 -10.74 -5.26 -14.11
CA SER A 48 -10.83 -3.81 -13.91
C SER A 48 -10.46 -3.44 -12.48
N LYS A 49 -10.93 -4.20 -11.49
CA LYS A 49 -10.51 -4.03 -10.09
C LYS A 49 -9.01 -4.21 -9.94
N MET A 50 -8.44 -5.21 -10.61
CA MET A 50 -7.00 -5.48 -10.57
C MET A 50 -6.18 -4.36 -11.24
N LYS A 51 -6.67 -3.76 -12.33
CA LYS A 51 -6.06 -2.58 -12.93
C LYS A 51 -6.04 -1.41 -11.95
N VAL A 52 -7.16 -1.13 -11.29
CA VAL A 52 -7.23 -0.07 -10.26
C VAL A 52 -6.26 -0.34 -9.11
N TYR A 53 -6.18 -1.58 -8.62
CA TYR A 53 -5.22 -1.96 -7.58
C TYR A 53 -3.77 -1.65 -8.01
N LYS A 54 -3.39 -2.07 -9.22
CA LYS A 54 -2.04 -1.87 -9.76
C LYS A 54 -1.69 -0.40 -9.99
N THR A 55 -2.66 0.46 -10.29
CA THR A 55 -2.42 1.90 -10.56
C THR A 55 -2.51 2.78 -9.32
N THR A 56 -3.21 2.35 -8.27
CA THR A 56 -3.45 3.20 -7.08
C THR A 56 -2.76 2.68 -5.83
N VAL A 57 -3.06 1.45 -5.41
CA VAL A 57 -2.58 0.90 -4.13
C VAL A 57 -1.13 0.44 -4.24
N ARG A 58 -0.78 -0.26 -5.33
CA ARG A 58 0.55 -0.82 -5.52
C ARG A 58 1.65 0.25 -5.54
N PRO A 59 1.52 1.37 -6.27
CA PRO A 59 2.54 2.42 -6.28
C PRO A 59 2.75 3.06 -4.90
N ILE A 60 1.70 3.18 -4.08
CA ILE A 60 1.82 3.73 -2.72
C ILE A 60 2.61 2.77 -1.81
N LEU A 61 2.41 1.46 -1.97
CA LEU A 61 3.16 0.44 -1.21
C LEU A 61 4.62 0.35 -1.65
N THR A 62 4.90 0.51 -2.95
CA THR A 62 6.24 0.36 -3.50
C THR A 62 7.01 1.67 -3.60
N TYR A 63 6.40 2.82 -3.30
CA TYR A 63 7.06 4.12 -3.35
C TYR A 63 8.28 4.09 -2.41
N ALA A 64 9.47 4.44 -2.90
CA ALA A 64 10.74 4.33 -2.15
C ALA A 64 11.13 2.90 -1.72
N ALA A 65 10.57 1.84 -2.32
CA ALA A 65 11.09 0.48 -2.12
C ALA A 65 12.54 0.33 -2.64
N GLU A 66 12.87 1.04 -3.72
CA GLU A 66 14.21 1.02 -4.34
C GLU A 66 15.31 1.62 -3.46
N THR A 67 14.97 2.55 -2.57
CA THR A 67 15.92 3.22 -1.67
C THR A 67 16.02 2.54 -0.31
N ARG A 68 15.25 1.47 -0.06
CA ARG A 68 15.18 0.78 1.23
C ARG A 68 16.07 -0.46 1.26
N THR A 69 16.65 -0.71 2.43
CA THR A 69 17.25 -2.01 2.73
C THR A 69 16.13 -3.02 2.98
N ASP A 70 16.14 -4.09 2.20
CA ASP A 70 15.00 -4.97 2.02
C ASP A 70 14.89 -6.02 3.15
N ILE A 71 14.50 -5.56 4.34
CA ILE A 71 14.43 -6.39 5.56
C ILE A 71 13.21 -7.35 5.48
N ARG A 72 13.39 -8.62 5.88
CA ARG A 72 12.34 -9.66 5.87
C ARG A 72 11.02 -9.20 6.53
N LYS A 73 11.08 -8.43 7.61
CA LYS A 73 9.90 -7.88 8.31
C LYS A 73 9.12 -6.88 7.46
N THR A 74 9.82 -6.01 6.72
CA THR A 74 9.24 -5.03 5.79
C THR A 74 8.49 -5.73 4.65
N LYS A 75 9.11 -6.75 4.03
CA LYS A 75 8.47 -7.57 3.00
C LYS A 75 7.19 -8.24 3.51
N GLN A 76 7.24 -8.78 4.73
CA GLN A 76 6.08 -9.42 5.34
C GLN A 76 4.93 -8.43 5.57
N GLN A 77 5.22 -7.19 6.01
CA GLN A 77 4.20 -6.15 6.16
C GLN A 77 3.55 -5.77 4.82
N ILE A 78 4.37 -5.60 3.76
CA ILE A 78 3.87 -5.28 2.42
C ILE A 78 2.96 -6.42 1.93
N ASN A 79 3.43 -7.66 1.99
CA ASN A 79 2.65 -8.84 1.57
C ASN A 79 1.31 -8.96 2.31
N ASN A 80 1.29 -8.69 3.62
CA ASN A 80 0.06 -8.75 4.40
C ASN A 80 -0.99 -7.75 3.90
N ILE A 81 -0.57 -6.56 3.48
CA ILE A 81 -1.47 -5.52 2.99
C ILE A 81 -1.94 -5.85 1.58
N GLU A 82 -1.03 -6.24 0.70
CA GLU A 82 -1.39 -6.69 -0.65
C GLU A 82 -2.45 -7.80 -0.57
N MET A 83 -2.21 -8.83 0.26
CA MET A 83 -3.15 -9.94 0.44
C MET A 83 -4.50 -9.49 1.01
N LYS A 84 -4.54 -8.49 1.89
CA LYS A 84 -5.81 -7.93 2.40
C LYS A 84 -6.64 -7.30 1.28
N VAL A 85 -6.00 -6.58 0.37
CA VAL A 85 -6.68 -5.94 -0.77
C VAL A 85 -7.11 -6.99 -1.80
N LEU A 86 -6.23 -7.94 -2.13
CA LEU A 86 -6.52 -8.98 -3.11
C LEU A 86 -7.66 -9.90 -2.67
N ARG A 87 -7.74 -10.27 -1.38
CA ARG A 87 -8.90 -11.01 -0.84
C ARG A 87 -10.20 -10.23 -0.99
N SER A 88 -10.18 -8.93 -0.70
CA SER A 88 -11.35 -8.06 -0.89
C SER A 88 -11.78 -7.96 -2.36
N ILE A 89 -10.86 -8.04 -3.31
CA ILE A 89 -11.16 -8.07 -4.76
C ILE A 89 -11.75 -9.42 -5.16
N ALA A 90 -11.19 -10.51 -4.63
CA ALA A 90 -11.67 -11.88 -4.86
C ALA A 90 -13.02 -12.17 -4.18
N GLY A 91 -13.45 -11.33 -3.24
CA GLY A 91 -14.69 -11.51 -2.49
C GLY A 91 -14.59 -12.53 -1.35
N ILE A 92 -13.37 -12.78 -0.85
CA ILE A 92 -13.06 -13.69 0.27
C ILE A 92 -12.90 -12.89 1.57
#